data_AF-A0AAJ6G4P5-F1
#
_entry.id   AF-A0AAJ6G4P5-F1
#
_cell.length_a   1.000
_cell.length_b   1.000
_cell.length_c   1.000
_cell.angle_alpha   90.00
_cell.angle_beta   90.00
_cell.angle_gamma   90.00
#
_symmetry.space_group_name_H-M   'P 1'
#
loop_
_entity.id
_entity.type
_entity.pdbx_description
1 polymer ?
#
loop_
_entity_poly.entity_id
_entity_poly.type
_entity_poly.pdbx_seq_one_letter_code
_entity_poly.pdbx_strand_id
1 'polypeptide(L)' 'MFDLPTPDPVLVWLQFPDRALEVEADVIAWTDRAFLVEWGFGQAADCAWVWRDAMRPRGPADTNNSSMPL' A
#
# COMPACT_ATOMS: atom_id res chain seq x y z
N MET A 1 12.68 4.65 -22.32
CA MET A 1 12.10 4.97 -21.00
C MET A 1 11.16 3.82 -20.69
N PHE A 2 11.50 2.98 -19.72
CA PHE A 2 10.64 1.85 -19.35
C PHE A 2 9.49 2.39 -18.51
N ASP A 3 8.27 2.21 -19.01
CA ASP A 3 7.05 2.41 -18.24
C ASP A 3 6.95 1.21 -17.30
N LEU A 4 7.51 1.37 -16.09
CA LEU A 4 7.35 0.37 -15.05
C LEU A 4 5.94 0.58 -14.48
N PRO A 5 5.11 -0.47 -14.38
CA PRO A 5 3.80 -0.34 -13.80
C PRO A 5 3.94 0.30 -12.42
N THR A 6 3.24 1.42 -12.20
CA THR A 6 3.16 2.05 -10.88
C THR A 6 2.70 0.98 -9.89
N PRO A 7 3.43 0.75 -8.79
CA PRO A 7 3.04 -0.26 -7.83
C PRO A 7 1.66 0.06 -7.26
N ASP A 8 0.87 -0.99 -6.99
CA ASP A 8 -0.48 -0.83 -6.49
C ASP A 8 -0.46 -0.31 -5.04
N PRO A 9 -1.07 0.86 -4.75
CA PRO A 9 -1.06 1.42 -3.42
C PRO A 9 -2.02 0.63 -2.51
N VAL A 10 -1.51 0.21 -1.37
CA VAL A 10 -2.18 -0.67 -0.41
C VAL A 10 -2.05 -0.15 1.01
N LEU A 11 -3.01 -0.51 1.85
CA LEU A 11 -2.92 -0.36 3.29
C LEU A 11 -2.50 -1.70 3.89
N VAL A 12 -1.45 -1.71 4.70
CA VAL A 12 -0.92 -2.91 5.34
C VAL A 12 -0.85 -2.78 6.85
N TRP A 13 -1.27 -3.81 7.56
CA TRP A 13 -1.07 -3.90 9.00
C TRP A 13 0.33 -4.44 9.31
N LEU A 14 1.17 -3.58 9.90
CA LEU A 14 2.52 -3.90 10.34
C LEU A 14 2.60 -3.93 11.86
N GLN A 15 3.15 -5.02 12.41
CA GLN A 15 3.42 -5.16 13.83
C GLN A 15 4.87 -4.78 14.12
N PHE A 16 5.06 -3.69 14.84
CA PHE A 16 6.32 -3.29 15.44
C PHE A 16 6.40 -3.78 16.89
N PRO A 17 7.60 -3.78 17.51
CA PRO A 17 7.76 -4.18 18.91
C PRO A 17 6.89 -3.39 19.90
N ASP A 18 6.60 -2.11 19.63
CA ASP A 18 5.79 -1.27 20.52
C ASP A 18 4.31 -1.16 20.12
N ARG A 19 3.97 -1.40 18.84
CA ARG A 19 2.62 -1.13 18.31
C ARG A 19 2.31 -1.85 17.00
N ALA A 20 1.03 -2.01 16.71
CA ALA A 20 0.53 -2.33 15.37
C ALA A 20 0.07 -1.04 14.67
N LEU A 21 0.43 -0.86 13.41
CA LEU A 21 0.01 0.28 12.60
C LEU A 21 -0.49 -0.16 11.23
N GLU A 22 -1.51 0.52 10.73
CA GLU A 22 -1.87 0.48 9.31
C GLU A 22 -1.00 1.51 8.58
N VAL A 23 -0.26 1.06 7.58
CA VAL A 23 0.72 1.87 6.84
C VAL A 23 0.35 1.86 5.37
N GLU A 24 0.42 3.04 4.74
CA GLU A 24 0.37 3.16 3.28
C GLU A 24 1.67 2.66 2.68
N ALA A 25 1.57 1.68 1.79
CA ALA A 25 2.70 1.02 1.17
C ALA A 25 2.40 0.67 -0.28
N ASP A 26 3.45 0.36 -1.02
CA ASP A 26 3.39 0.00 -2.43
C ASP A 26 3.81 -1.46 -2.62
N VAL A 27 3.02 -2.24 -3.36
CA VAL A 27 3.37 -3.64 -3.65
C VAL A 27 4.47 -3.70 -4.70
N ILE A 28 5.63 -4.25 -4.32
CA ILE A 28 6.80 -4.37 -5.22
C ILE A 28 7.05 -5.82 -5.68
N ALA A 29 6.53 -6.82 -4.96
CA ALA A 29 6.52 -8.22 -5.40
C ALA A 29 5.39 -9.01 -4.72
N TRP A 30 5.02 -10.17 -5.27
CA TRP A 30 3.96 -10.99 -4.71
C TRP A 30 4.18 -12.48 -4.87
N THR A 31 3.50 -13.23 -4.01
CA THR A 31 3.28 -14.67 -4.08
C THR A 31 1.78 -14.95 -3.98
N ASP A 32 1.39 -16.22 -3.99
CA ASP A 32 0.00 -16.61 -3.76
C ASP A 32 -0.51 -16.13 -2.37
N ARG A 33 0.35 -16.18 -1.34
CA ARG A 33 -0.06 -15.98 0.07
C ARG A 33 0.37 -14.65 0.69
N ALA A 34 1.41 -14.03 0.16
CA ALA A 34 2.01 -12.83 0.76
C ALA A 34 2.50 -11.86 -0.31
N PHE A 35 2.58 -10.59 0.07
CA PHE A 35 3.07 -9.48 -0.74
C PHE A 35 4.30 -8.87 -0.09
N LEU A 36 5.30 -8.53 -0.90
CA LEU A 36 6.39 -7.67 -0.48
C LEU A 36 5.95 -6.23 -0.73
N VAL A 37 5.87 -5.46 0.34
CA VAL A 37 5.50 -4.06 0.29
C VAL A 37 6.67 -3.19 0.70
N GLU A 38 6.77 -2.02 0.08
CA GLU A 38 7.72 -0.97 0.43
C GLU A 38 6.93 0.23 0.99
N TRP A 39 7.43 0.83 2.08
CA TRP A 39 6.84 2.05 2.66
C TRP A 39 7.93 3.01 3.12
N GLY A 40 7.55 4.28 3.31
CA GLY A 40 8.50 5.35 3.62
C GLY A 40 8.95 6.11 2.37
N PHE A 41 9.93 7.01 2.51
CA PHE A 41 10.38 7.86 1.41
C PHE A 41 11.91 7.93 1.34
N GLY A 42 12.45 7.85 0.13
CA GLY A 42 13.87 8.04 -0.15
C GLY A 42 14.76 6.92 0.39
N GLN A 43 15.87 7.28 1.06
CA GLN A 43 16.85 6.29 1.58
C GLN A 43 16.37 5.54 2.84
N ALA A 44 15.21 5.89 3.37
CA ALA A 44 14.58 5.23 4.52
C ALA A 44 13.33 4.44 4.10
N ALA A 45 13.28 3.98 2.84
CA ALA A 45 12.27 3.03 2.41
C ALA A 45 12.55 1.68 3.08
N ASP A 46 11.60 1.22 3.87
CA ASP A 46 11.62 -0.10 4.47
C ASP A 46 10.70 -1.04 3.69
N CYS A 47 11.01 -2.33 3.72
CA CYS A 47 10.24 -3.33 3.01
C CYS A 47 10.05 -4.60 3.84
N ALA A 48 8.87 -5.20 3.76
CA ALA A 48 8.52 -6.42 4.48
C ALA A 48 7.49 -7.27 3.74
N TRP A 49 7.54 -8.57 4.00
CA TRP A 49 6.53 -9.52 3.56
C TRP A 49 5.31 -9.46 4.47
N VAL A 50 4.14 -9.21 3.89
CA VAL A 50 2.86 -9.10 4.57
C VAL A 50 1.91 -10.15 4.01
N TRP A 51 1.21 -10.87 4.90
CA TRP A 51 0.20 -11.84 4.50
C TRP A 51 -0.97 -11.16 3.78
N ARG A 52 -1.55 -11.83 2.79
CA ARG A 52 -2.70 -11.31 2.00
C ARG A 52 -3.88 -10.88 2.87
N ASP A 53 -4.06 -11.52 4.03
CA ASP A 53 -5.13 -11.20 4.99
C ASP A 53 -4.88 -9.90 5.79
N ALA A 54 -3.62 -9.49 5.93
CA ALA A 54 -3.22 -8.27 6.63
C ALA A 54 -3.14 -7.04 5.70
N MET A 55 -3.63 -7.17 4.47
CA MET A 55 -3.61 -6.13 3.45
C MET A 55 -5.03 -5.73 3.06
N ARG A 56 -5.21 -4.43 2.80
CA ARG A 56 -6.44 -3.88 2.24
C ARG A 56 -6.08 -3.03 1.02
N PRO A 57 -6.79 -3.19 -0.11
CA PRO A 57 -6.63 -2.27 -1.21
C PRO A 57 -6.97 -0.86 -0.73
N ARG A 58 -6.14 0.12 -1.08
CA ARG A 58 -6.51 1.53 -0.87
C ARG A 58 -7.71 1.79 -1.77
N GLY A 59 -8.87 2.07 -1.17
CA GLY A 59 -10.08 2.36 -1.93
C GLY A 59 -9.83 3.49 -2.94
N PRO A 60 -10.63 3.58 -4.03
CA PRO A 60 -10.51 4.69 -4.95
C PRO A 60 -10.60 5.98 -4.14
N ALA A 61 -9.62 6.88 -4.29
CA ALA A 61 -9.71 8.20 -3.71
C ALA A 61 -11.00 8.83 -4.21
N ASP A 62 -11.96 9.05 -3.32
CA ASP A 62 -13.28 9.61 -3.60
C ASP A 62 -13.11 10.93 -4.37
N THR A 63 -13.12 10.83 -5.70
CA THR A 63 -13.10 11.97 -6.63
C THR A 63 -14.55 12.36 -6.91
N ASN A 64 -15.32 12.62 -5.85
CA ASN A 64 -16.74 12.97 -5.92
C ASN A 64 -16.92 14.36 -5.32
N ASN A 65 -16.38 15.35 -6.02
CA ASN A 65 -16.80 16.75 -5.92
C ASN A 65 -17.48 17.26 -7.22
N SER A 66 -17.96 16.36 -8.09
CA SER A 66 -18.65 16.71 -9.35
C SER A 66 -20.17 16.45 -9.31
N SER A 67 -20.81 16.64 -8.15
CA SER A 67 -22.28 16.59 -8.06
C SER A 67 -22.80 17.69 -7.14
N MET A 68 -22.83 18.90 -7.67
CA MET A 68 -23.84 19.89 -7.32
C MET A 68 -24.48 20.40 -8.62
N PRO A 69 -25.68 19.91 -8.98
CA PRO A 69 -26.62 20.70 -9.74
C PRO A 69 -27.50 21.48 -8.77
N LEU A 70 -27.55 22.80 -8.93
CA LEU A 70 -28.73 23.69 -8.92
C LEU A 70 -28.26 25.15 -9.06
#